data_AF-A0A948G0P8-F1
#
_entry.id   AF-A0A948G0P8-F1
#
_cell.length_a   1.000
_cell.length_b   1.000
_cell.length_c   1.000
_cell.angle_alpha   90.00
_cell.angle_beta   90.00
_cell.angle_gamma   90.00
#
_symmetry.space_group_name_H-M   'P 1'
#
loop_
_entity.id
_entity.type
_entity.pdbx_description
1 polymer ?
#
loop_
_entity_poly.entity_id
_entity_poly.type
_entity_poly.pdbx_seq_one_letter_code
_entity_poly.pdbx_strand_id
1 'polypeptide(L)'
;MSGKNLSIMLCLLLLLFLTGCAATPDKRIDSRIAPLEEQVSLLNARLMARDSEIDNLNRILGEESEEKGKLLEIISEQESQIKKLTSYMESRKGREKNKVYYSSVINIQAALRNAGFDPGLIDGRMGERTRSALKEFQQARNLPADGRLNKETWTLLQEYLEEKK
;
A
#
# COMPACT_ATOMS: atom_id res chain seq x y z
N MET A 1 1.26 86.42 -61.10
CA MET A 1 1.09 85.06 -60.53
C MET A 1 0.94 85.23 -59.02
N SER A 2 -0.14 84.87 -58.33
CA SER A 2 -1.35 84.17 -58.71
C SER A 2 -2.38 84.43 -57.61
N GLY A 3 -3.29 85.40 -57.78
CA GLY A 3 -4.45 85.57 -56.87
C GLY A 3 -5.34 84.31 -56.83
N LYS A 4 -5.22 83.46 -57.85
CA LYS A 4 -5.82 82.11 -57.89
C LYS A 4 -5.20 81.18 -56.84
N ASN A 5 -3.90 81.28 -56.55
CA ASN A 5 -3.23 80.44 -55.53
C ASN A 5 -3.64 80.82 -54.11
N LEU A 6 -3.87 82.10 -53.83
CA LEU A 6 -4.33 82.57 -52.52
C LEU A 6 -5.79 82.14 -52.26
N SER A 7 -6.65 82.22 -53.27
CA SER A 7 -8.02 81.72 -53.19
C SER A 7 -8.09 80.20 -53.01
N ILE A 8 -7.22 79.45 -53.68
CA ILE A 8 -7.14 77.99 -53.53
C ILE A 8 -6.62 77.60 -52.14
N MET A 9 -5.62 78.32 -51.60
CA MET A 9 -5.14 78.12 -50.24
C MET A 9 -6.21 78.46 -49.19
N LEU A 10 -6.97 79.54 -49.38
CA LEU A 10 -8.06 79.90 -48.48
C LEU A 10 -9.18 78.85 -48.52
N CYS A 11 -9.52 78.33 -49.70
CA CYS A 11 -10.48 77.24 -49.85
C CYS A 11 -9.98 75.92 -49.24
N LEU A 12 -8.70 75.57 -49.39
CA LEU A 12 -8.11 74.38 -48.75
C LEU A 12 -8.07 74.52 -47.22
N LEU A 13 -7.80 75.72 -46.70
CA LEU A 13 -7.84 76.00 -45.26
C LEU A 13 -9.28 75.93 -44.73
N LEU A 14 -10.25 76.52 -45.44
CA LEU A 14 -11.68 76.39 -45.13
C LEU A 14 -12.17 74.95 -45.22
N LEU A 15 -11.70 74.17 -46.20
CA LEU A 15 -12.03 72.75 -46.33
C LEU A 15 -11.40 71.92 -45.19
N LEU A 16 -10.17 72.22 -44.76
CA LEU A 16 -9.55 71.62 -43.56
C LEU A 16 -10.34 71.94 -42.28
N PHE A 17 -10.90 73.15 -42.16
CA PHE A 17 -11.78 73.53 -41.03
C PHE A 17 -13.19 72.92 -41.15
N LEU A 18 -13.70 72.69 -42.37
CA LEU A 18 -15.02 72.07 -42.61
C LEU A 18 -14.99 70.54 -42.55
N THR A 19 -13.83 69.90 -42.68
CA THR A 19 -13.64 68.46 -42.42
C THR A 19 -13.37 68.12 -40.95
N GLY A 20 -13.45 69.11 -40.06
CA GLY A 20 -13.57 68.87 -38.63
C GLY A 20 -14.97 68.34 -38.31
N CYS A 21 -15.22 67.05 -38.57
CA CYS A 21 -16.34 66.34 -37.97
C CYS A 21 -16.13 66.35 -36.44
N ALA A 22 -16.60 67.40 -35.78
CA ALA A 22 -16.84 67.37 -34.34
C ALA A 22 -17.97 66.37 -34.11
N ALA A 23 -17.63 65.09 -34.01
CA ALA A 23 -18.48 64.11 -33.35
C ALA A 23 -18.60 64.59 -31.90
N THR A 24 -19.65 65.36 -31.62
CA THR A 24 -19.95 65.77 -30.24
C THR A 24 -20.16 64.50 -29.42
N PRO A 25 -19.46 64.32 -28.29
CA PRO A 25 -19.63 63.13 -27.45
C PRO A 25 -21.11 63.00 -27.07
N ASP A 26 -21.76 61.93 -27.52
CA ASP A 26 -23.14 61.66 -27.15
C ASP A 26 -23.14 61.15 -25.72
N LYS A 27 -23.41 62.05 -24.77
CA LYS A 27 -23.48 61.76 -23.33
C LYS A 27 -24.42 60.59 -23.00
N ARG A 28 -25.39 60.28 -23.86
CA ARG A 28 -26.31 59.15 -23.70
C ARG A 28 -25.68 57.82 -24.10
N ILE A 29 -24.75 57.82 -25.05
CA ILE A 29 -23.96 56.66 -25.45
C ILE A 29 -22.84 56.43 -24.42
N ASP A 30 -22.11 57.50 -24.03
CA ASP A 30 -21.02 57.42 -23.06
C ASP A 30 -21.50 56.89 -21.69
N SER A 31 -22.69 57.30 -21.24
CA SER A 31 -23.29 56.82 -19.99
C SER A 31 -23.69 55.34 -20.00
N ARG A 32 -23.82 54.72 -21.18
CA ARG A 32 -24.06 53.27 -21.33
C ARG A 32 -22.76 52.49 -21.57
N ILE A 33 -21.77 53.10 -22.20
CA ILE A 33 -20.47 52.46 -22.50
C ILE A 33 -19.61 52.35 -21.25
N ALA A 34 -19.46 53.42 -20.46
CA ALA A 34 -18.62 53.42 -19.27
C ALA A 34 -18.91 52.27 -18.27
N PRO A 35 -20.17 51.97 -17.87
CA PRO A 35 -20.46 50.85 -16.97
C PRO A 35 -20.27 49.48 -17.63
N LEU A 36 -20.31 49.38 -18.96
CA LEU A 36 -20.00 48.15 -19.68
C LEU A 36 -18.48 47.92 -19.74
N GLU A 37 -17.69 48.97 -19.95
CA GLU A 37 -16.22 48.91 -19.90
C GLU A 37 -15.73 48.51 -18.50
N GLU A 38 -16.35 49.04 -17.44
CA GLU A 38 -16.07 48.63 -16.07
C GLU A 38 -16.43 47.15 -15.82
N GLN A 39 -17.59 46.68 -16.31
CA GLN A 39 -17.97 45.27 -16.22
C GLN A 39 -17.01 44.35 -16.98
N VAL A 40 -16.59 44.75 -18.18
CA VAL A 40 -15.60 43.99 -18.96
C VAL A 40 -14.25 43.95 -18.24
N SER A 41 -13.82 45.06 -17.65
CA SER A 41 -12.60 45.12 -16.84
C SER A 41 -12.67 44.19 -15.63
N LEU A 42 -13.79 44.23 -14.89
CA LEU A 42 -14.03 43.36 -13.74
C LEU A 42 -14.10 41.88 -14.14
N LEU A 43 -14.73 41.58 -15.28
CA LEU A 43 -14.83 40.22 -15.78
C LEU A 43 -13.46 39.69 -16.20
N ASN A 44 -12.65 40.50 -16.87
CA ASN A 44 -11.27 40.15 -17.21
C ASN A 44 -10.43 39.91 -15.96
N ALA A 45 -10.53 40.77 -14.94
CA ALA A 45 -9.84 40.58 -13.68
C ALA A 45 -10.27 39.28 -12.98
N ARG A 46 -11.56 38.93 -13.01
CA ARG A 46 -12.07 37.66 -12.49
C ARG A 46 -11.57 36.47 -13.28
N LEU A 47 -11.51 36.55 -14.61
CA LEU A 47 -10.94 35.50 -15.46
C LEU A 47 -9.47 35.27 -15.13
N MET A 48 -8.67 36.34 -15.02
CA MET A 48 -7.26 36.24 -14.64
C MET A 48 -7.07 35.58 -13.26
N ALA A 49 -7.93 35.90 -12.29
CA ALA A 49 -7.90 35.26 -10.98
C ALA A 49 -8.21 33.75 -11.07
N ARG A 50 -9.15 33.36 -11.94
CA ARG A 50 -9.49 31.96 -12.18
C ARG A 50 -8.39 31.21 -12.92
N ASP A 51 -7.75 31.83 -13.90
CA ASP A 51 -6.62 31.23 -14.61
C ASP A 51 -5.47 30.94 -13.63
N SER A 52 -5.15 31.89 -12.74
CA SER A 52 -4.16 31.68 -11.69
C SER A 52 -4.54 30.57 -10.70
N GLU A 53 -5.83 30.42 -10.38
CA GLU A 53 -6.33 29.32 -9.53
C GLU A 53 -6.16 27.97 -10.24
N ILE A 54 -6.51 27.90 -11.53
CA ILE A 54 -6.34 26.70 -12.37
C ILE A 54 -4.86 26.31 -12.42
N ASP A 55 -3.95 27.26 -12.62
CA ASP A 55 -2.52 26.99 -12.66
C ASP A 55 -2.00 26.43 -11.33
N ASN A 56 -2.44 27.00 -10.20
CA ASN A 56 -2.05 26.50 -8.89
C ASN A 56 -2.58 25.07 -8.65
N LEU A 57 -3.84 24.80 -9.02
CA LEU A 57 -4.43 23.47 -8.89
C LEU A 57 -3.72 22.46 -9.77
N ASN A 58 -3.38 22.80 -11.02
CA ASN A 58 -2.63 21.93 -11.92
C ASN A 58 -1.24 21.61 -11.39
N ARG A 59 -0.56 22.59 -10.76
CA ARG A 59 0.74 22.36 -10.10
C ARG A 59 0.61 21.37 -8.94
N ILE A 60 -0.35 21.59 -8.03
CA ILE A 60 -0.59 20.71 -6.88
C ILE A 60 -0.92 19.29 -7.37
N LEU A 61 -1.79 19.16 -8.37
CA LEU A 61 -2.18 17.87 -8.93
C LEU A 61 -0.99 17.16 -9.61
N GLY A 62 -0.09 17.92 -10.23
CA GLY A 62 1.17 17.39 -10.77
C GLY A 62 2.09 16.84 -9.68
N GLU A 63 2.28 17.59 -8.60
CA GLU A 63 3.08 17.18 -7.43
C GLU A 63 2.49 15.92 -6.77
N GLU A 64 1.18 15.88 -6.54
CA GLU A 64 0.48 14.73 -5.96
C GLU A 64 0.54 13.49 -6.86
N SER A 65 0.44 13.68 -8.18
CA SER A 65 0.58 12.59 -9.16
C SER A 65 1.98 11.98 -9.15
N GLU A 66 3.02 12.81 -9.02
CA GLU A 66 4.41 12.36 -8.93
C GLU A 66 4.65 11.60 -7.61
N GLU A 67 4.16 12.13 -6.49
CA GLU A 67 4.27 11.47 -5.18
C GLU A 67 3.55 10.12 -5.17
N LYS A 68 2.34 10.05 -5.75
CA LYS A 68 1.60 8.80 -5.92
C LYS A 68 2.37 7.80 -6.78
N GLY A 69 3.04 8.25 -7.84
CA GLY A 69 3.89 7.40 -8.68
C GLY A 69 5.02 6.74 -7.87
N LYS A 70 5.73 7.53 -7.04
CA LYS A 70 6.79 7.03 -6.15
C LYS A 70 6.25 6.01 -5.13
N LEU A 71 5.08 6.29 -4.54
CA LEU A 71 4.44 5.36 -3.59
C LEU A 71 4.05 4.03 -4.25
N LEU A 72 3.54 4.07 -5.49
CA LEU A 72 3.18 2.86 -6.23
C LEU A 72 4.39 1.97 -6.55
N GLU A 73 5.53 2.57 -6.88
CA GLU A 73 6.78 1.84 -7.09
C GLU A 73 7.23 1.10 -5.81
N ILE A 74 7.21 1.79 -4.66
CA ILE A 74 7.54 1.20 -3.35
C ILE A 74 6.60 0.03 -3.01
N ILE A 75 5.30 0.19 -3.23
CA ILE A 75 4.31 -0.87 -2.97
C ILE A 75 4.60 -2.09 -3.85
N SER A 76 4.88 -1.89 -5.14
CA SER A 76 5.17 -3.00 -6.06
C SER A 76 6.39 -3.83 -5.63
N GLU A 77 7.42 -3.15 -5.11
CA GLU A 77 8.62 -3.80 -4.60
C GLU A 77 8.35 -4.55 -3.29
N GLN A 78 7.58 -3.94 -2.37
CA GLN A 78 7.16 -4.59 -1.13
C GLN A 78 6.31 -5.85 -1.41
N GLU A 79 5.41 -5.81 -2.38
CA GLU A 79 4.61 -6.97 -2.78
C GLU A 79 5.48 -8.13 -3.30
N SER A 80 6.50 -7.83 -4.09
CA SER A 80 7.50 -8.81 -4.55
C SER A 80 8.24 -9.44 -3.36
N GLN A 81 8.66 -8.63 -2.39
CA GLN A 81 9.34 -9.10 -1.18
C GLN A 81 8.43 -9.95 -0.29
N ILE A 82 7.17 -9.54 -0.10
CA ILE A 82 6.16 -10.30 0.65
C ILE A 82 5.94 -11.65 -0.01
N LYS A 83 5.85 -11.71 -1.34
CA LYS A 83 5.71 -12.97 -2.08
C LYS A 83 6.90 -13.91 -1.85
N LYS A 84 8.12 -13.36 -1.88
CA LYS A 84 9.35 -14.11 -1.60
C LYS A 84 9.39 -14.63 -0.16
N LEU A 85 9.01 -13.80 0.81
CA LEU A 85 8.92 -14.20 2.21
C LEU A 85 7.84 -15.28 2.42
N THR A 86 6.70 -15.15 1.75
CA THR A 86 5.61 -16.12 1.79
C THR A 86 6.06 -17.49 1.29
N SER A 87 6.75 -17.55 0.15
CA SER A 87 7.29 -18.82 -0.37
C SER A 87 8.36 -19.43 0.56
N TYR A 88 9.20 -18.60 1.18
CA TYR A 88 10.13 -19.08 2.22
C TYR A 88 9.39 -19.64 3.44
N MET A 89 8.33 -18.99 3.92
CA MET A 89 7.53 -19.48 5.04
C MET A 89 6.80 -20.78 4.69
N GLU A 90 6.24 -20.90 3.50
CA GLU A 90 5.61 -22.13 3.01
C GLU A 90 6.60 -23.29 2.95
N SER A 91 7.82 -23.04 2.49
CA SER A 91 8.91 -24.03 2.49
C SER A 91 9.33 -24.45 3.92
N ARG A 92 9.17 -23.58 4.92
CA ARG A 92 9.42 -23.89 6.34
C ARG A 92 8.24 -24.56 7.03
N LYS A 93 6.99 -24.30 6.62
CA LYS A 93 5.79 -24.91 7.20
C LYS A 93 5.78 -26.44 7.07
N GLY A 94 6.44 -26.98 6.04
CA GLY A 94 6.70 -28.41 5.88
C GLY A 94 7.71 -29.00 6.89
N ARG A 95 8.58 -28.16 7.48
CA ARG A 95 9.51 -28.55 8.55
C ARG A 95 8.92 -28.39 9.94
N GLU A 96 7.93 -27.51 10.10
CA GLU A 96 7.30 -27.21 11.40
C GLU A 96 6.14 -28.16 11.75
N LYS A 97 5.51 -28.80 10.75
CA LYS A 97 4.57 -29.92 10.97
C LYS A 97 5.22 -31.17 11.57
N ASN A 98 6.54 -31.17 11.78
CA ASN A 98 7.29 -32.20 12.50
C ASN A 98 7.65 -31.78 13.94
N LYS A 99 6.95 -30.79 14.50
CA LYS A 99 6.86 -30.56 15.96
C LYS A 99 5.56 -31.12 16.52
N VAL A 100 5.07 -32.23 15.95
CA VAL A 100 4.46 -33.27 16.81
C VAL A 100 5.58 -33.61 17.78
N TYR A 101 5.32 -33.45 19.09
CA TYR A 101 6.30 -33.71 20.14
C TYR A 101 6.85 -35.13 19.91
N TYR A 102 7.97 -35.25 19.19
CA TYR A 102 8.83 -36.40 19.33
C TYR A 102 9.27 -36.27 20.77
N SER A 103 8.58 -36.99 21.66
CA SER A 103 9.16 -37.42 22.91
C SER A 103 10.60 -37.78 22.60
N SER A 104 11.56 -37.04 23.18
CA SER A 104 12.94 -37.50 23.12
C SER A 104 12.90 -38.98 23.48
N VAL A 105 13.63 -39.84 22.77
CA VAL A 105 13.62 -41.29 23.07
C VAL A 105 13.96 -41.52 24.55
N ILE A 106 14.73 -40.60 25.14
CA ILE A 106 14.97 -40.47 26.58
C ILE A 106 13.67 -40.38 27.38
N ASN A 107 12.71 -39.54 26.99
CA ASN A 107 11.42 -39.42 27.66
C ASN A 107 10.57 -40.67 27.51
N ILE A 108 10.63 -41.36 26.36
CA ILE A 108 9.94 -42.64 26.17
C ILE A 108 10.53 -43.69 27.12
N GLN A 109 11.86 -43.81 27.14
CA GLN A 109 12.57 -44.73 28.01
C GLN A 109 12.30 -44.40 29.49
N ALA A 110 12.34 -43.12 29.88
CA ALA A 110 12.00 -42.69 31.24
C ALA A 110 10.55 -43.03 31.60
N ALA A 111 9.59 -42.73 30.72
CA ALA A 111 8.17 -43.05 30.94
C ALA A 111 7.93 -44.56 31.07
N LEU A 112 8.54 -45.37 30.21
CA LEU A 112 8.44 -46.84 30.28
C LEU A 112 8.98 -47.36 31.61
N ARG A 113 10.15 -46.88 32.03
CA ARG A 113 10.75 -47.25 33.31
C ARG A 113 9.84 -46.86 34.48
N ASN A 114 9.30 -45.65 34.47
CA ASN A 114 8.38 -45.15 35.49
C ASN A 114 7.05 -45.92 35.48
N ALA A 115 6.62 -46.41 34.32
CA ALA A 115 5.46 -47.28 34.16
C ALA A 115 5.72 -48.74 34.57
N GLY A 116 6.97 -49.10 34.92
CA GLY A 116 7.35 -50.43 35.37
C GLY A 116 7.86 -51.38 34.28
N PHE A 117 8.10 -50.89 33.06
CA PHE A 117 8.64 -51.67 31.94
C PHE A 117 10.11 -51.32 31.71
N ASP A 118 11.01 -52.30 31.54
CA ASP A 118 12.45 -52.06 31.41
C ASP A 118 12.87 -51.71 29.97
N PRO A 119 13.12 -50.42 29.63
CA PRO A 119 13.58 -50.05 28.29
C PRO A 119 15.07 -50.34 28.06
N GLY A 120 15.81 -50.79 29.07
CA GLY A 120 17.26 -50.77 29.13
C GLY A 120 17.81 -49.41 29.59
N LEU A 121 18.95 -49.01 29.02
CA LEU A 121 19.59 -47.72 29.31
C LEU A 121 18.73 -46.56 28.76
N ILE A 122 18.65 -45.47 29.52
CA ILE A 122 18.03 -44.22 29.05
C ILE A 122 19.12 -43.44 28.29
N ASP A 123 19.39 -43.86 27.06
CA ASP A 123 20.46 -43.37 26.19
C ASP A 123 19.94 -42.62 24.96
N GLY A 124 18.62 -42.50 24.82
CA GLY A 124 17.99 -41.89 23.66
C GLY A 124 17.99 -42.76 22.40
N ARG A 125 18.27 -44.07 22.49
CA ARG A 125 18.27 -45.00 21.36
C ARG A 125 17.08 -45.95 21.41
N MET A 126 16.34 -46.06 20.29
CA MET A 126 15.19 -46.97 20.18
C MET A 126 15.63 -48.41 19.87
N GLY A 127 16.36 -49.01 20.82
CA GLY A 127 16.90 -50.36 20.74
C GLY A 127 15.86 -51.44 20.99
N GLU A 128 16.29 -52.70 20.90
CA GLU A 128 15.43 -53.88 21.06
C GLU A 128 14.72 -53.90 22.42
N ARG A 129 15.45 -53.63 23.52
CA ARG A 129 14.86 -53.56 24.88
C ARG A 129 13.77 -52.50 24.99
N THR A 130 14.00 -51.31 24.43
CA THR A 130 12.99 -50.23 24.44
C THR A 130 11.75 -50.62 23.62
N ARG A 131 11.92 -51.32 22.49
CA ARG A 131 10.79 -51.81 21.68
C ARG A 131 10.02 -52.93 22.36
N SER A 132 10.71 -53.83 23.07
CA SER A 132 10.06 -54.87 23.88
C SER A 132 9.27 -54.28 25.04
N ALA A 133 9.85 -53.33 25.77
CA ALA A 133 9.13 -52.57 26.81
C ALA A 133 7.91 -51.83 26.25
N LEU A 134 8.00 -51.24 25.05
CA LEU A 134 6.85 -50.65 24.36
C LEU A 134 5.75 -51.68 24.08
N LYS A 135 6.10 -52.88 23.61
CA LYS A 135 5.11 -53.95 23.38
C LYS A 135 4.42 -54.36 24.66
N GLU A 136 5.18 -54.56 25.73
CA GLU A 136 4.63 -54.93 27.04
C GLU A 136 3.72 -53.85 27.60
N PHE A 137 4.13 -52.58 27.49
CA PHE A 137 3.29 -51.44 27.86
C PHE A 137 2.00 -51.41 27.03
N GLN A 138 2.09 -51.57 25.72
CA GLN A 138 0.92 -51.61 24.83
C GLN A 138 -0.02 -52.76 25.19
N GLN A 139 0.50 -53.95 25.46
CA GLN A 139 -0.29 -55.10 25.91
C GLN A 139 -1.01 -54.81 27.23
N ALA A 140 -0.30 -54.25 28.21
CA ALA A 140 -0.86 -53.89 29.52
C ALA A 140 -1.96 -52.81 29.42
N ARG A 141 -1.98 -52.03 28.34
CA ARG A 141 -2.96 -50.97 28.07
C ARG A 141 -4.00 -51.33 27.02
N ASN A 142 -4.08 -52.61 26.61
CA ASN A 142 -4.99 -53.10 25.58
C ASN A 142 -4.85 -52.37 24.22
N LEU A 143 -3.63 -51.92 23.90
CA LEU A 143 -3.27 -51.33 22.62
C LEU A 143 -2.67 -52.38 21.67
N PRO A 144 -2.67 -52.15 20.34
CA PRO A 144 -1.90 -52.96 19.41
C PRO A 144 -0.41 -53.01 19.79
N ALA A 145 0.08 -54.19 20.14
CA ALA A 145 1.42 -54.42 20.68
C ALA A 145 2.49 -54.57 19.59
N ASP A 146 2.62 -53.55 18.74
CA ASP A 146 3.57 -53.55 17.61
C ASP A 146 4.98 -53.04 17.99
N GLY A 147 5.15 -52.51 19.20
CA GLY A 147 6.41 -51.96 19.70
C GLY A 147 6.81 -50.65 19.03
N ARG A 148 5.85 -49.96 18.40
CA ARG A 148 6.04 -48.67 17.74
C ARG A 148 5.33 -47.59 18.55
N LEU A 149 6.03 -46.48 18.78
CA LEU A 149 5.40 -45.32 19.39
C LEU A 149 4.43 -44.67 18.38
N ASN A 150 3.13 -44.72 18.69
CA ASN A 150 2.09 -43.96 17.99
C ASN A 150 1.48 -42.92 18.94
N LYS A 151 0.61 -42.05 18.41
CA LYS A 151 0.00 -40.96 19.19
C LYS A 151 -0.73 -41.48 20.44
N GLU A 152 -1.45 -42.60 20.32
CA GLU A 152 -2.22 -43.19 21.42
C GLU A 152 -1.32 -43.75 22.52
N THR A 153 -0.28 -44.50 22.14
CA THR A 153 0.74 -45.04 23.06
C THR A 153 1.46 -43.90 23.78
N TRP A 154 1.79 -42.82 23.07
CA TRP A 154 2.44 -41.65 23.68
C TRP A 154 1.54 -40.94 24.68
N THR A 155 0.27 -40.69 24.36
CA THR A 155 -0.69 -40.05 25.29
C THR A 155 -0.72 -40.77 26.65
N LEU A 156 -0.75 -42.11 26.65
CA LEU A 156 -0.75 -42.88 27.90
C LEU A 156 0.62 -42.88 28.61
N LEU A 157 1.72 -42.89 27.86
CA LEU A 157 3.07 -42.84 28.46
C LEU A 157 3.36 -41.50 29.14
N GLN A 158 2.76 -40.40 28.67
CA GLN A 158 2.97 -39.07 29.26
C GLN A 158 2.54 -38.99 30.74
N GLU A 159 1.55 -39.79 31.16
CA GLU A 159 1.12 -39.89 32.56
C GLU A 159 2.26 -40.32 33.51
N TYR A 160 3.28 -40.99 33.00
CA TYR A 160 4.43 -41.49 33.76
C TYR A 160 5.63 -40.54 33.75
N LEU A 161 5.49 -39.36 33.14
CA LEU A 161 6.51 -38.30 33.15
C LEU A 161 6.19 -37.16 34.11
N GLU A 162 4.93 -37.04 34.52
CA GLU A 162 4.50 -36.00 35.44
C GLU A 162 4.75 -36.50 36.87
N GLU A 163 5.71 -35.91 37.58
CA GLU A 163 5.79 -36.03 39.03
C GLU A 163 4.47 -35.52 39.61
N LYS A 164 3.63 -36.42 40.13
CA LYS A 164 2.56 -36.03 41.05
C LYS A 164 3.21 -35.42 42.29
N LYS A 165 3.31 -34.09 42.29
CA LYS A 165 3.51 -33.29 43.50
C LYS A 165 2.28 -33.39 44.40
#